data_AF-A5Z6R5-F1
#
_entry.id   AF-A5Z6R5-F1
#
_cell.length_a   1.000
_cell.length_b   1.000
_cell.length_c   1.000
_cell.angle_alpha   90.00
_cell.angle_beta   90.00
_cell.angle_gamma   90.00
#
_symmetry.space_group_name_H-M   'P 1'
#
loop_
_entity.id
_entity.type
_entity.pdbx_description
1 polymer ?
#
loop_
_entity_poly.entity_id
_entity_poly.type
_entity_poly.pdbx_seq_one_letter_code
_entity_poly.pdbx_strand_id
1 'polypeptide(L)'
;MELQDKKYRILDIFFRLLKGEFVSVRQLADEYSVSGKTVSRDINEIRAYLSENEYRNGNAQIEYSHREKAYYLSMDDFLSSKELLVLIEILIASRSLPKDSMEEI
;
A
#
# COMPACT_ATOMS: atom_id res chain seq x y z
N MET A 1 -10.55 17.44 -12.18
CA MET A 1 -11.28 17.01 -13.40
C MET A 1 -10.79 15.64 -13.87
N GLU A 2 -9.48 15.36 -13.91
CA GLU A 2 -8.95 14.03 -14.28
C GLU A 2 -9.35 12.90 -13.32
N LEU A 3 -9.46 13.16 -12.01
CA LEU A 3 -9.90 12.17 -11.02
C LEU A 3 -11.41 11.85 -11.06
N GLN A 4 -12.19 12.45 -11.97
CA GLN A 4 -13.54 11.95 -12.29
C GLN A 4 -13.52 10.84 -13.34
N ASP A 5 -12.41 10.63 -14.04
CA ASP A 5 -12.24 9.47 -14.90
C ASP A 5 -11.85 8.25 -14.07
N LYS A 6 -12.52 7.14 -14.35
CA LYS A 6 -12.34 5.87 -13.64
C LYS A 6 -10.91 5.38 -13.65
N LYS A 7 -10.20 5.48 -14.78
CA LYS A 7 -8.83 4.95 -14.90
C LYS A 7 -7.88 5.68 -13.96
N TYR A 8 -8.01 7.00 -13.89
CA TYR A 8 -7.18 7.82 -13.00
C TYR A 8 -7.49 7.57 -11.52
N ARG A 9 -8.77 7.39 -11.14
CA ARG A 9 -9.10 7.01 -9.75
C ARG A 9 -8.53 5.67 -9.34
N ILE A 10 -8.66 4.65 -10.20
CA ILE A 10 -8.13 3.32 -9.90
C ILE A 10 -6.62 3.38 -9.69
N LEU A 11 -5.90 4.10 -10.56
CA LEU A 11 -4.46 4.30 -10.41
C LEU A 11 -4.10 5.06 -9.13
N ASP A 12 -4.79 6.17 -8.82
CA ASP A 12 -4.52 6.95 -7.62
C ASP A 12 -4.76 6.13 -6.34
N ILE A 13 -5.92 5.47 -6.24
CA ILE A 13 -6.26 4.59 -5.11
C ILE A 13 -5.19 3.50 -4.95
N PHE A 14 -4.77 2.87 -6.05
CA PHE A 14 -3.75 1.83 -6.01
C PHE A 14 -2.39 2.37 -5.53
N PHE A 15 -1.94 3.53 -6.02
CA PHE A 15 -0.69 4.14 -5.56
C PHE A 15 -0.72 4.54 -4.08
N ARG A 16 -1.85 5.05 -3.58
CA ARG A 16 -2.02 5.35 -2.15
C ARG A 16 -1.93 4.09 -1.30
N LEU A 17 -2.61 3.01 -1.72
CA LEU A 17 -2.54 1.70 -1.07
C LEU A 17 -1.11 1.16 -1.05
N LEU A 18 -0.36 1.25 -2.15
CA LEU A 18 1.05 0.85 -2.22
C LEU A 18 1.96 1.65 -1.29
N LYS A 19 1.64 2.91 -1.00
CA LYS A 19 2.36 3.73 -0.02
C LYS A 19 2.01 3.38 1.44
N GLY A 20 1.09 2.45 1.66
CA GLY A 20 0.61 2.08 2.99
C GLY A 20 -0.46 3.02 3.55
N GLU A 21 -1.11 3.84 2.71
CA GLU A 21 -2.18 4.72 3.16
C GLU A 21 -3.48 3.97 3.46
N PHE A 22 -4.26 4.51 4.41
CA PHE A 22 -5.65 4.11 4.63
C PHE A 22 -6.57 4.92 3.72
N VAL A 23 -7.29 4.25 2.82
CA VAL A 23 -8.18 4.88 1.84
C VAL A 23 -9.64 4.82 2.29
N SER A 24 -10.19 5.95 2.72
CA SER A 24 -11.60 6.05 3.14
C SER A 24 -12.51 6.29 1.94
N VAL A 25 -13.54 5.45 1.77
CA VAL A 25 -14.56 5.61 0.72
C VAL A 25 -15.21 6.98 0.77
N ARG A 26 -15.48 7.50 1.98
CA ARG A 26 -16.12 8.81 2.15
C ARG A 26 -15.21 9.94 1.69
N GLN A 27 -13.97 9.95 2.17
CA GLN A 27 -13.02 11.03 1.84
C GLN A 27 -12.71 11.04 0.34
N LEU A 28 -12.50 9.87 -0.25
CA LEU A 28 -12.25 9.74 -1.69
C LEU A 28 -13.47 10.13 -2.53
N ALA A 29 -14.69 9.83 -2.08
CA ALA A 29 -15.90 10.24 -2.78
C ALA A 29 -15.99 11.78 -2.86
N ASP A 30 -15.70 12.46 -1.75
CA ASP A 30 -15.66 13.92 -1.68
C ASP A 30 -14.53 14.48 -2.57
N GLU A 31 -13.31 13.92 -2.46
CA GLU A 31 -12.12 14.34 -3.23
C GLU A 31 -12.31 14.20 -4.73
N TYR A 32 -12.85 13.06 -5.18
CA TYR A 32 -13.08 12.79 -6.59
C TYR A 32 -14.38 13.38 -7.11
N SER A 33 -15.22 13.95 -6.23
CA SER A 33 -16.56 14.43 -6.56
C SER A 33 -17.40 13.36 -7.26
N VAL A 34 -17.42 12.15 -6.68
CA VAL A 34 -18.22 10.99 -7.14
C VAL A 34 -18.97 10.37 -5.96
N SER A 35 -19.88 9.43 -6.23
CA SER A 35 -20.58 8.73 -5.16
C SER A 35 -19.67 7.75 -4.42
N GLY A 36 -19.93 7.50 -3.13
CA GLY A 36 -19.27 6.42 -2.38
C GLY A 36 -19.42 5.05 -3.04
N LYS A 37 -20.55 4.78 -3.70
CA LYS A 37 -20.76 3.55 -4.49
C LYS A 37 -19.77 3.43 -5.65
N THR A 38 -19.39 4.54 -6.28
CA THR A 38 -18.38 4.58 -7.35
C THR A 38 -17.02 4.19 -6.79
N VAL A 39 -16.59 4.84 -5.70
CA VAL A 39 -15.31 4.53 -5.05
C VAL A 39 -15.25 3.07 -4.57
N SER A 40 -16.32 2.55 -3.96
CA SER A 40 -16.37 1.15 -3.54
C SER A 40 -16.21 0.18 -4.70
N ARG A 41 -16.75 0.49 -5.89
CA ARG A 41 -16.53 -0.32 -7.09
C ARG A 41 -15.09 -0.24 -7.57
N ASP A 42 -14.51 0.96 -7.61
CA ASP A 42 -13.12 1.16 -8.00
C ASP A 42 -12.17 0.38 -7.08
N ILE A 43 -12.38 0.38 -5.75
CA ILE A 43 -11.61 -0.43 -4.79
C ILE A 43 -11.82 -1.93 -5.02
N ASN A 44 -13.05 -2.37 -5.29
CA ASN A 44 -13.33 -3.78 -5.55
C ASN A 44 -12.68 -4.28 -6.85
N GLU A 45 -12.50 -3.43 -7.87
CA GLU A 45 -11.76 -3.79 -9.08
C GLU A 45 -10.27 -4.01 -8.78
N ILE A 46 -9.68 -3.17 -7.92
CA ILE A 46 -8.29 -3.37 -7.48
C ILE A 46 -8.19 -4.67 -6.66
N ARG A 47 -9.14 -4.94 -5.76
CA ARG A 47 -9.18 -6.19 -4.98
C ARG A 47 -9.27 -7.41 -5.89
N ALA A 48 -10.17 -7.39 -6.89
CA ALA A 48 -10.32 -8.46 -7.86
C ALA A 48 -9.00 -8.73 -8.61
N TYR A 49 -8.37 -7.67 -9.13
CA TYR A 49 -7.08 -7.78 -9.82
C TYR A 49 -6.00 -8.41 -8.93
N LEU A 50 -5.91 -8.00 -7.67
CA LEU A 50 -4.93 -8.55 -6.73
C LEU A 50 -5.19 -10.04 -6.45
N SER A 51 -6.46 -10.41 -6.24
CA SER A 51 -6.86 -11.81 -5.97
C SER A 51 -6.64 -12.74 -7.18
N GLU A 52 -6.84 -12.26 -8.41
CA GLU A 52 -6.59 -13.05 -9.62
C GLU A 52 -5.10 -13.29 -9.88
N ASN A 53 -4.22 -12.52 -9.22
CA ASN A 53 -2.77 -12.51 -9.45
C ASN A 53 -1.98 -12.76 -8.15
N GLU A 54 -2.55 -13.43 -7.15
CA GLU A 54 -1.97 -13.64 -5.81
C GLU A 54 -0.51 -14.13 -5.83
N TYR A 55 -0.21 -15.11 -6.68
CA TYR A 55 1.14 -15.69 -6.79
C TYR A 55 2.19 -14.69 -7.29
N ARG A 56 1.79 -13.67 -8.05
CA ARG A 56 2.67 -12.62 -8.56
C ARG A 56 2.78 -11.42 -7.63
N ASN A 57 1.75 -11.20 -6.81
CA ASN A 57 1.61 -10.02 -5.97
C ASN A 57 2.05 -10.27 -4.51
N GLY A 58 2.68 -11.41 -4.21
CA GLY A 58 3.16 -11.72 -2.86
C GLY A 58 2.04 -11.76 -1.83
N ASN A 59 0.90 -12.36 -2.18
CA ASN A 59 -0.29 -12.44 -1.30
C ASN A 59 -0.82 -11.06 -0.85
N ALA A 60 -0.61 -9.99 -1.64
CA ALA A 60 -1.17 -8.69 -1.34
C ALA A 60 -2.71 -8.69 -1.37
N GLN A 61 -3.33 -8.24 -0.29
CA GLN A 61 -4.79 -8.18 -0.11
C GLN A 61 -5.24 -6.78 0.28
N ILE A 62 -6.42 -6.36 -0.19
CA ILE A 62 -7.06 -5.14 0.32
C ILE A 62 -8.03 -5.50 1.43
N GLU A 63 -7.70 -5.09 2.64
CA GLU A 63 -8.49 -5.32 3.85
C GLU A 63 -9.22 -4.05 4.31
N TYR A 64 -10.27 -4.24 5.11
CA TYR A 64 -11.02 -3.12 5.69
C TYR A 64 -10.72 -2.99 7.18
N SER A 65 -10.21 -1.84 7.60
CA SER A 65 -10.05 -1.50 9.00
C SER A 65 -11.34 -0.88 9.54
N HIS A 66 -12.03 -1.58 10.44
CA HIS A 66 -13.20 -1.03 11.13
C HIS A 66 -12.86 0.15 12.05
N ARG A 67 -11.65 0.14 12.63
CA ARG A 67 -11.14 1.22 13.49
C ARG A 67 -10.93 2.50 12.71
N GLU A 68 -10.22 2.41 11.58
CA GLU A 68 -9.87 3.56 10.73
C GLU A 68 -11.00 3.90 9.73
N LYS A 69 -12.01 3.02 9.59
CA LYS A 69 -13.13 3.12 8.63
C LYS A 69 -12.64 3.34 7.19
N ALA A 70 -11.62 2.58 6.82
CA ALA A 70 -10.88 2.73 5.57
C ALA A 70 -10.30 1.39 5.11
N TYR A 71 -9.98 1.30 3.83
CA TYR A 71 -9.27 0.15 3.27
C TYR A 71 -7.75 0.38 3.32
N TYR A 72 -6.97 -0.69 3.41
CA TYR A 72 -5.52 -0.64 3.34
C TYR A 72 -4.98 -1.87 2.60
N LEU A 73 -3.75 -1.77 2.13
CA LEU A 73 -3.03 -2.90 1.53
C LEU A 73 -2.33 -3.67 2.64
N SER A 74 -2.71 -4.93 2.77
CA SER A 74 -2.03 -5.94 3.58
C SER A 74 -1.16 -6.79 2.66
N MET A 75 0.04 -7.13 3.08
CA MET A 75 0.91 -8.08 2.39
C MET A 75 1.34 -9.10 3.42
N ASP A 76 0.76 -10.30 3.37
CA ASP A 76 1.24 -11.41 4.18
C ASP A 76 2.67 -11.78 3.74
N ASP A 77 3.52 -12.12 4.69
CA ASP A 77 4.89 -12.60 4.47
C ASP A 77 5.86 -11.63 3.77
N PHE A 78 5.75 -10.31 3.97
CA PHE A 78 6.81 -9.40 3.50
C PHE A 78 8.16 -9.70 4.17
N LEU A 79 8.15 -9.90 5.49
CA LEU A 79 9.31 -10.31 6.30
C LEU A 79 8.84 -11.18 7.45
N SER A 80 9.41 -12.38 7.59
CA SER A 80 9.28 -13.15 8.82
C SER A 80 9.95 -12.42 10.00
N SER A 81 9.58 -12.77 11.24
CA SER A 81 10.22 -12.21 12.43
C SER A 81 11.74 -12.42 12.44
N LYS A 82 12.24 -13.48 11.78
CA LYS A 82 13.67 -13.74 11.63
C LYS A 82 14.31 -12.77 10.62
N GLU A 83 13.69 -12.57 9.46
CA GLU A 83 14.21 -11.66 8.44
C GLU A 83 14.16 -10.20 8.90
N LEU A 84 13.12 -9.82 9.65
CA LEU A 84 13.04 -8.52 10.30
C LEU A 84 14.18 -8.32 11.32
N LEU A 85 14.48 -9.34 12.14
CA LEU A 85 15.57 -9.28 13.10
C LEU A 85 16.92 -9.11 12.38
N VAL A 86 17.16 -9.86 11.32
CA VAL A 86 18.38 -9.75 10.51
C VAL A 86 18.52 -8.35 9.91
N LEU A 87 17.44 -7.76 9.38
CA LEU A 87 17.48 -6.39 8.87
C LEU A 87 17.77 -5.37 9.97
N ILE A 88 17.18 -5.53 11.16
CA ILE A 88 17.49 -4.68 12.31
C ILE A 88 18.97 -4.79 12.70
N GLU A 89 19.53 -6.01 12.72
CA GLU A 89 20.96 -6.23 13.00
C GLU A 89 21.85 -5.56 11.95
N ILE A 90 21.52 -5.68 10.65
CA ILE A 90 22.23 -4.99 9.56
C ILE A 90 22.17 -3.47 9.74
N LEU A 91 21.01 -2.91 10.08
CA LEU A 91 20.85 -1.46 10.31
C LEU A 91 21.62 -0.96 11.54
N ILE A 92 21.69 -1.76 12.61
CA ILE A 92 22.50 -1.44 13.79
C ILE A 92 23.99 -1.51 13.44
N ALA A 93 24.41 -2.55 12.73
CA ALA A 93 25.80 -2.72 12.30
C ALA A 93 26.23 -1.64 11.31
N SER A 94 25.36 -1.23 10.38
CA SER A 94 25.65 -0.16 9.42
C SER A 94 25.82 1.19 10.09
N ARG A 95 25.11 1.46 11.20
CA ARG A 95 25.33 2.65 12.03
C ARG A 95 26.68 2.64 12.77
N SER A 96 27.29 1.46 12.94
CA SER A 96 28.63 1.33 13.53
C SER A 96 29.76 1.48 12.51
N LEU A 97 29.44 1.63 11.22
CA LEU A 97 30.43 1.93 10.20
C LEU A 97 30.97 3.36 10.41
N PRO A 98 32.28 3.54 10.57
CA PRO A 98 32.89 4.86 10.63
C PRO A 98 32.55 5.63 9.34
N LYS A 99 32.14 6.89 9.47
CA LYS A 99 31.86 7.75 8.31
C LYS A 99 33.02 7.83 7.33
N ASP A 100 34.24 7.76 7.86
CA ASP A 100 35.49 7.81 7.09
C ASP A 100 35.68 6.59 6.15
N SER A 101 34.91 5.51 6.34
CA SER A 101 34.94 4.33 5.47
C SER A 101 33.92 4.38 4.31
N MET A 102 33.07 5.43 4.26
CA MET A 102 32.02 5.58 3.25
C MET A 102 32.32 6.66 2.18
N GLU A 103 33.42 7.41 2.31
CA GLU A 103 33.82 8.42 1.32
C GLU A 103 34.63 7.87 0.13
N GLU A 104 34.93 6.57 0.09
CA GLU A 104 35.67 5.91 -1.01
C GLU A 104 34.79 5.02 -1.93
N ILE A 105 33.47 5.23 -1.97
CA ILE A 105 32.58 4.54 -2.94
C ILE A 105 31.92 5.55 -3.87
#